data_AF-A0A8X6VGY7-F1
#
_entry.id   AF-A0A8X6VGY7-F1
#
_cell.length_a   1.000
_cell.length_b   1.000
_cell.length_c   1.000
_cell.angle_alpha   90.00
_cell.angle_beta   90.00
_cell.angle_gamma   90.00
#
_symmetry.space_group_name_H-M   'P 1'
#
loop_
_entity.id
_entity.type
_entity.pdbx_description
1 polymer ?
#
loop_
_entity_poly.entity_id
_entity_poly.type
_entity_poly.pdbx_seq_one_letter_code
_entity_poly.pdbx_strand_id
1 'polypeptide(L)'
;MPKREGPLIILTLRSPVTYEIVDPANPNQALGTYHVFALKDYQEPETNRNTGFVAPLRKRGRPNKKLSPGSEPRRQRNQSGSL
;
A
#
# COMPACT_ATOMS: atom_id res chain seq x y z
N MET A 1 -19.87 27.80 -16.94
CA MET A 1 -19.29 26.47 -16.68
C MET A 1 -19.89 25.91 -15.41
N PRO A 2 -20.35 24.65 -15.36
CA PRO A 2 -20.76 24.04 -14.10
C PRO A 2 -19.55 23.96 -13.18
N LYS A 3 -19.70 24.41 -11.93
CA LYS A 3 -18.67 24.28 -10.90
C LYS A 3 -18.51 22.79 -10.63
N ARG A 4 -17.34 22.23 -10.94
CA ARG A 4 -16.99 20.89 -10.45
C ARG A 4 -16.72 21.03 -8.96
N GLU A 5 -17.51 20.32 -8.15
CA GLU A 5 -17.12 19.99 -6.78
C GLU A 5 -15.70 19.42 -6.84
N GLY A 6 -14.82 19.87 -5.94
CA GLY A 6 -13.42 19.48 -5.92
C GLY A 6 -13.22 17.97 -5.68
N PRO A 7 -11.97 17.50 -5.52
CA PRO A 7 -11.73 16.12 -5.11
C PRO A 7 -12.46 15.82 -3.80
N LEU A 8 -13.23 14.73 -3.80
CA LEU A 8 -14.00 14.28 -2.65
C LEU A 8 -13.32 13.05 -2.03
N ILE A 9 -13.47 12.87 -0.72
CA ILE A 9 -12.92 11.71 -0.01
C ILE A 9 -14.05 10.75 0.36
N ILE A 10 -13.84 9.45 0.09
CA ILE A 10 -14.72 8.38 0.55
C ILE A 10 -14.41 8.09 2.02
N LEU A 11 -15.37 8.32 2.90
CA LEU A 11 -15.23 8.06 4.34
C LEU A 11 -15.55 6.60 4.68
N THR A 12 -16.66 6.08 4.17
CA THR A 12 -17.16 4.73 4.51
C THR A 12 -17.99 4.15 3.38
N LEU A 13 -17.92 2.83 3.20
CA LEU A 13 -18.80 2.08 2.30
C LEU A 13 -20.14 1.82 3.03
N ARG A 14 -21.23 2.41 2.53
CA ARG A 14 -22.57 2.22 3.12
C ARG A 14 -23.29 1.01 2.55
N SER A 15 -23.04 0.70 1.28
CA SER A 15 -23.49 -0.52 0.60
C SER A 15 -22.51 -0.88 -0.51
N PRO A 16 -22.63 -2.04 -1.18
CA PRO A 16 -21.72 -2.42 -2.27
C PRO A 16 -21.59 -1.37 -3.40
N VAL A 17 -22.60 -0.50 -3.56
CA VAL A 17 -22.66 0.51 -4.63
C VAL A 17 -22.82 1.94 -4.11
N THR A 18 -22.81 2.15 -2.79
CA THR A 18 -22.96 3.49 -2.20
C THR A 18 -21.87 3.82 -1.19
N TYR A 19 -21.38 5.04 -1.27
CA TYR A 19 -20.30 5.58 -0.46
C TYR A 19 -20.78 6.80 0.31
N GLU A 20 -20.34 6.92 1.56
CA GLU A 20 -20.42 8.17 2.30
C GLU A 20 -19.21 9.03 1.99
N ILE A 21 -19.45 10.28 1.63
CA ILE A 21 -18.46 11.20 1.08
C ILE A 21 -18.32 12.41 1.99
N VAL A 22 -17.08 12.88 2.15
CA VAL A 22 -16.72 14.10 2.89
C VAL A 22 -15.91 15.05 2.01
N ASP A 23 -15.99 16.34 2.34
CA ASP A 23 -15.09 17.35 1.80
C ASP A 23 -13.71 17.19 2.47
N PRO A 24 -12.58 17.11 1.71
CA PRO A 24 -11.25 17.14 2.30
C PRO A 24 -11.00 18.35 3.22
N ALA A 25 -11.63 19.50 2.97
CA ALA A 25 -11.49 20.67 3.82
C ALA A 25 -12.20 20.50 5.17
N ASN A 26 -13.26 19.70 5.23
CA ASN A 26 -14.09 19.50 6.41
C ASN A 26 -14.45 18.01 6.58
N PRO A 27 -13.48 17.16 6.99
CA PRO A 27 -13.68 15.71 7.05
C PRO A 27 -14.67 15.27 8.14
N ASN A 28 -14.98 16.15 9.09
CA ASN A 28 -15.92 15.87 10.18
C ASN A 28 -17.39 15.93 9.74
N GLN A 29 -17.68 16.50 8.56
CA GLN A 29 -19.03 16.64 8.05
C GLN A 29 -19.20 15.82 6.78
N ALA A 30 -20.06 14.81 6.83
CA ALA A 30 -20.49 14.08 5.65
C ALA A 30 -21.29 14.98 4.72
N LEU A 31 -20.87 15.07 3.46
CA LEU A 31 -21.62 15.73 2.38
C LEU A 31 -22.85 14.91 1.98
N GLY A 32 -22.81 13.60 2.21
CA GLY A 32 -23.92 12.69 1.99
C GLY A 32 -23.48 11.32 1.49
N THR A 33 -24.47 10.54 1.09
CA THR A 33 -24.26 9.21 0.50
C THR A 33 -24.49 9.27 -1.01
N TYR A 34 -23.53 8.79 -1.78
CA TYR A 34 -23.56 8.80 -3.24
C TYR A 34 -23.49 7.39 -3.81
N HIS A 35 -24.12 7.19 -4.97
CA HIS A 35 -24.01 5.97 -5.75
C HIS A 35 -22.74 5.97 -6.60
N VAL A 36 -22.09 4.82 -6.80
CA VAL A 36 -20.83 4.70 -7.56
C VAL A 36 -20.88 5.35 -8.95
N PHE A 37 -21.98 5.19 -9.69
CA PHE A 37 -22.16 5.81 -11.02
C PHE A 37 -22.30 7.34 -11.01
N ALA A 38 -22.62 7.95 -9.86
CA ALA A 38 -22.64 9.41 -9.74
C ALA A 38 -21.24 9.99 -9.52
N LEU A 39 -20.25 9.15 -9.21
CA LEU A 39 -18.88 9.55 -8.93
C LEU A 39 -18.01 9.42 -10.19
N LYS A 40 -16.97 10.24 -10.23
CA LYS A 40 -15.91 10.15 -11.22
C LYS A 40 -14.61 9.90 -10.50
N ASP A 41 -13.80 9.03 -11.06
CA ASP A 41 -12.47 8.75 -10.54
C ASP A 41 -11.66 10.05 -10.51
N TYR A 42 -10.96 10.25 -9.40
CA TYR A 42 -10.06 11.37 -9.28
C TYR A 42 -8.83 11.12 -10.13
N GLN A 43 -8.68 11.91 -11.19
CA GLN A 43 -7.46 11.93 -11.99
C GLN A 43 -6.53 12.97 -11.41
N GLU A 44 -5.46 12.50 -10.77
CA GLU A 44 -4.45 13.38 -10.21
C GLU A 44 -3.76 14.19 -11.32
N PRO A 45 -3.61 15.51 -11.17
CA PRO A 45 -2.91 16.34 -12.14
C PRO A 45 -1.46 15.86 -12.29
N GLU A 46 -0.95 15.84 -13.52
CA GLU A 46 0.34 15.23 -13.86
C GLU A 46 1.52 15.77 -13.05
N THR A 47 1.38 16.99 -12.52
CA THR A 47 2.35 17.64 -11.63
C THR A 47 2.62 16.86 -10.33
N ASN A 48 1.65 16.09 -9.79
CA ASN A 48 1.83 15.35 -8.53
C ASN A 48 2.32 13.90 -8.71
N ARG A 49 2.35 13.38 -9.95
CA ARG A 49 2.77 12.00 -10.25
C ARG A 49 4.21 11.65 -9.87
N ASN A 50 5.04 12.65 -9.56
CA ASN A 50 6.43 12.47 -9.15
C ASN A 50 6.61 12.22 -7.64
N THR A 51 5.54 12.23 -6.83
CA THR A 51 5.60 11.73 -5.45
C THR A 51 5.44 10.20 -5.48
N GLY A 52 6.52 9.55 -5.90
CA GLY A 52 6.55 8.16 -6.34
C GLY A 52 5.83 7.18 -5.42
N PHE A 53 5.11 6.24 -6.04
CA PHE A 53 4.74 4.97 -5.47
C PHE A 53 5.84 4.50 -4.52
N VAL A 54 5.52 4.36 -3.24
CA VAL A 54 6.44 3.79 -2.25
C VAL A 54 6.74 2.38 -2.74
N ALA A 55 7.91 2.21 -3.36
CA ALA A 55 8.35 0.91 -3.84
C ALA A 55 8.22 -0.09 -2.67
N PRO A 56 7.72 -1.32 -2.91
CA PRO A 56 7.54 -2.29 -1.84
C PRO A 56 8.79 -2.38 -0.98
N LEU A 57 8.63 -2.22 0.33
CA LEU A 57 9.75 -2.25 1.27
C LEU A 57 10.45 -3.61 1.12
N ARG A 58 11.65 -3.62 0.52
CA ARG A 58 12.40 -4.86 0.29
C ARG A 58 12.71 -5.47 1.66
N LYS A 59 12.21 -6.70 1.91
CA LYS A 59 12.62 -7.46 3.10
C LYS A 59 14.13 -7.63 3.04
N ARG A 60 14.86 -7.03 3.98
CA ARG A 60 16.29 -7.31 4.14
C ARG A 60 16.42 -8.81 4.44
N GLY A 61 17.26 -9.50 3.67
CA GLY A 61 17.62 -10.89 3.95
C GLY A 61 18.29 -11.01 5.32
N ARG A 62 18.42 -12.24 5.83
CA ARG A 62 19.07 -12.54 7.11
C ARG A 62 20.44 -11.86 7.15
N PRO A 63 20.79 -11.13 8.24
CA PRO A 63 22.12 -10.55 8.36
C PRO A 63 23.17 -11.64 8.21
N ASN A 64 24.18 -11.37 7.39
CA ASN A 64 25.29 -12.30 7.18
C ASN A 64 25.96 -12.48 8.55
N LYS A 65 25.87 -13.69 9.11
CA LYS A 65 26.54 -14.02 10.37
C LYS A 65 28.03 -13.89 10.07
N LYS A 66 28.67 -12.80 10.51
CA LYS A 66 30.12 -12.72 10.48
C LYS A 66 30.61 -13.92 11.27
N LEU A 67 31.26 -14.85 10.59
CA LEU A 67 32.02 -15.90 11.25
C LEU A 67 33.02 -15.18 12.15
N SER A 68 32.85 -15.31 13.46
CA SER A 68 33.96 -15.01 14.37
C SER A 68 35.12 -15.93 13.97
N PRO A 69 36.37 -15.43 13.97
CA PRO A 69 37.54 -16.28 13.77
C PRO A 69 37.61 -17.24 14.97
N GLY A 70 37.04 -18.42 14.82
CA GLY A 70 36.91 -19.40 15.91
C GLY A 70 35.74 -20.36 15.79
N SER A 71 34.79 -20.15 14.85
CA SER A 71 33.74 -21.14 14.58
C SER A 71 34.11 -21.97 13.35
N GLU A 72 34.87 -23.05 13.53
CA GLU A 72 35.07 -24.04 12.47
C GLU A 72 33.71 -24.67 12.09
N PRO A 73 33.35 -24.75 10.81
CA PRO A 73 32.19 -25.51 10.40
C PRO A 73 32.52 -26.99 10.64
N ARG A 74 31.91 -27.59 11.66
CA ARG A 74 31.96 -29.04 11.88
C ARG A 74 31.38 -29.72 10.65
N ARG A 75 32.25 -30.12 9.71
CA ARG A 75 31.91 -30.97 8.56
C ARG A 75 31.45 -32.32 9.12
N GLN A 76 30.15 -32.49 9.32
CA GLN A 76 29.57 -33.83 9.40
C GLN A 76 29.70 -34.45 8.01
N ARG A 77 30.73 -35.29 7.86
CA ARG A 77 30.94 -36.17 6.72
C ARG A 77 29.90 -37.28 6.83
N ASN A 78 28.84 -37.19 6.04
CA ASN A 78 27.85 -38.24 5.91
C ASN A 78 28.52 -39.43 5.22
N GLN A 79 28.56 -40.59 5.88
CA GLN A 79 29.07 -41.82 5.26
C GLN A 79 27.98 -42.32 4.30
N SER A 80 28.30 -42.30 3.01
CA SER A 80 27.52 -42.93 1.94
C SER A 80 27.55 -44.45 2.09
N GLY A 81 26.41 -45.09 1.85
CA GLY A 81 26.16 -46.52 2.04
C GLY A 81 27.13 -47.47 1.34
N SER A 82 27.28 -48.65 1.96
CA SER A 82 27.94 -49.84 1.42
C SER A 82 27.07 -50.49 0.34
N LEU A 83 27.75 -51.01 -0.70
CA LEU A 83 27.25 -52.05 -1.60
C LEU A 83 26.91 -53.34 -0.82
#